data_AF-M1AYN5-F1
#
_entry.id   AF-M1AYN5-F1
#
_cell.length_a   1.000
_cell.length_b   1.000
_cell.length_c   1.000
_cell.angle_alpha   90.00
_cell.angle_beta   90.00
_cell.angle_gamma   90.00
#
_symmetry.space_group_name_H-M   'P 1'
#
loop_
_entity.id
_entity.type
_entity.pdbx_description
1 polymer ?
#
loop_
_entity_poly.entity_id
_entity_poly.type
_entity_poly.pdbx_seq_one_letter_code
_entity_poly.pdbx_strand_id
1 'polypeptide(L)'
;MMMSTVFLISLFLRLILTVHSHNSPLDEREIRRKLSLHTPQPSQSPENSTTLHLRPSGSSFKIALFADLHFGENAWTDWGPRQDVNSIKVMSTVLDEEQPDFVVYLGDVITTNNIPIQNASLYWDQAISPTRDRGIPWASVFGNHDDMPFEWPMDWFSSTGIPPFRCPMNASCPSESEGGKGCNFKGTTRLELMTNELEMNKLSYSKFGRKDLWPSVSNYVLKLSPTDDPESVIAYMYFLDSGGGSYPEVISNAQAEWFNRTSQEINPNSRVPEIIFWHIPSQAYKTVAPRFYAHRKCIGSMFVEKVASQEAEMGMMKLLEGRSSVKVKDCRAQFSIFNILPATIISG
;
A
#
# COMPACT_ATOMS: atom_id res chain seq x y z
N MET A 1 -30.40 15.28 7.67
CA MET A 1 -30.76 16.13 6.51
C MET A 1 -29.45 16.54 5.86
N MET A 2 -29.12 16.29 4.59
CA MET A 2 -29.92 16.14 3.37
C MET A 2 -29.47 14.91 2.57
N MET A 3 -30.43 14.27 1.90
CA MET A 3 -30.22 13.28 0.84
C MET A 3 -29.89 13.99 -0.47
N SER A 4 -29.09 13.35 -1.34
CA SER A 4 -29.13 13.61 -2.78
C SER A 4 -28.79 12.37 -3.57
N THR A 5 -29.79 11.89 -4.30
CA THR A 5 -29.80 10.80 -5.27
C THR A 5 -29.48 11.38 -6.65
N VAL A 6 -28.50 10.88 -7.42
CA VAL A 6 -28.42 11.14 -8.88
C VAL A 6 -27.81 9.96 -9.65
N PHE A 7 -28.38 9.75 -10.84
CA PHE A 7 -28.33 8.65 -11.80
C PHE A 7 -27.00 8.38 -12.52
N LEU A 8 -26.84 7.11 -12.96
CA LEU A 8 -25.84 6.58 -13.90
C LEU A 8 -25.89 7.27 -15.28
N ILE A 9 -24.72 7.62 -15.82
CA ILE A 9 -24.44 7.60 -17.28
C ILE A 9 -23.02 7.06 -17.48
N SER A 10 -22.90 5.96 -18.21
CA SER A 10 -21.65 5.28 -18.56
C SER A 10 -20.95 5.99 -19.73
N LEU A 11 -19.67 6.35 -19.57
CA LEU A 11 -18.80 6.62 -20.72
C LEU A 11 -17.33 6.30 -20.38
N PHE A 12 -16.82 5.22 -20.98
CA PHE A 12 -15.47 4.69 -20.78
C PHE A 12 -14.39 5.54 -21.48
N LEU A 13 -13.33 5.92 -20.77
CA LEU A 13 -12.04 6.24 -21.37
C LEU A 13 -10.89 5.56 -20.62
N ARG A 14 -10.13 4.73 -21.36
CA ARG A 14 -9.00 3.92 -20.88
C ARG A 14 -7.71 4.75 -20.81
N LEU A 15 -6.87 4.52 -19.79
CA LEU A 15 -5.45 4.89 -19.85
C LEU A 15 -4.58 3.83 -19.15
N ILE A 16 -3.70 3.19 -19.93
CA ILE A 16 -2.80 2.10 -19.51
C ILE A 16 -1.38 2.66 -19.41
N LEU A 17 -0.66 2.42 -18.30
CA LEU A 17 0.79 2.62 -18.22
C LEU A 17 1.48 1.36 -18.76
N THR A 18 2.03 1.45 -19.97
CA THR A 18 2.75 0.35 -20.62
C THR A 18 4.22 0.76 -20.78
N VAL A 19 5.12 0.02 -20.11
CA VAL A 19 6.57 0.13 -20.37
C VAL A 19 6.88 -0.79 -21.55
N HIS A 20 7.20 -0.21 -22.71
CA HIS A 20 7.49 -0.97 -23.93
C HIS A 20 8.99 -1.24 -24.07
N SER A 21 9.33 -2.46 -24.47
CA SER A 21 10.64 -2.84 -25.02
C SER A 21 10.55 -2.85 -26.55
N HIS A 22 11.54 -2.26 -27.24
CA HIS A 22 11.60 -2.19 -28.70
C HIS A 22 12.40 -3.37 -29.26
N ASN A 23 11.79 -4.24 -30.09
CA ASN A 23 12.29 -4.67 -31.41
C ASN A 23 11.45 -5.75 -32.13
N SER A 24 11.59 -5.72 -33.46
CA SER A 24 11.06 -6.43 -34.65
C SER A 24 10.38 -7.82 -34.57
N PRO A 25 9.50 -8.15 -35.54
CA PRO A 25 8.59 -9.31 -35.48
C PRO A 25 9.22 -10.61 -35.97
N LEU A 26 8.91 -11.73 -35.29
CA LEU A 26 9.15 -13.08 -35.78
C LEU A 26 7.87 -13.94 -35.75
N ASP A 27 7.88 -14.92 -36.64
CA ASP A 27 6.84 -15.67 -37.34
C ASP A 27 5.81 -16.44 -36.48
N GLU A 28 4.51 -16.31 -36.81
CA GLU A 28 3.35 -16.89 -36.12
C GLU A 28 3.30 -18.44 -36.10
N ARG A 29 4.14 -19.13 -36.86
CA ARG A 29 4.06 -20.60 -36.99
C ARG A 29 4.60 -21.37 -35.78
N GLU A 30 5.40 -20.75 -34.91
CA GLU A 30 5.97 -21.41 -33.74
C GLU A 30 5.01 -21.46 -32.53
N ILE A 31 3.99 -20.60 -32.51
CA ILE A 31 3.00 -20.46 -31.42
C ILE A 31 2.11 -21.71 -31.31
N ARG A 32 1.77 -22.36 -32.44
CA ARG A 32 0.85 -23.51 -32.42
C ARG A 32 1.46 -24.80 -31.85
N ARG A 33 2.77 -24.89 -31.68
CA ARG A 33 3.44 -26.12 -31.23
C ARG A 33 3.71 -26.17 -29.72
N LYS A 34 3.57 -25.05 -28.99
CA LYS A 34 3.76 -24.99 -27.52
C LYS A 34 2.47 -25.10 -26.70
N LEU A 35 1.31 -25.24 -27.33
CA LEU A 35 0.00 -25.33 -26.67
C LEU A 35 -0.37 -26.75 -26.20
N SER A 36 0.61 -27.52 -25.72
CA SER A 36 0.36 -28.82 -25.12
C SER A 36 1.00 -28.89 -23.74
N LEU A 37 0.12 -28.83 -22.72
CA LEU A 37 0.31 -29.25 -21.33
C LEU A 37 1.45 -28.57 -20.56
N HIS A 38 1.13 -27.43 -19.95
CA HIS A 38 1.85 -26.96 -18.75
C HIS A 38 0.86 -26.83 -17.60
N THR A 39 0.75 -27.90 -16.83
CA THR A 39 0.23 -27.86 -15.45
C THR A 39 1.23 -27.03 -14.63
N PRO A 40 0.82 -25.98 -13.89
CA PRO A 40 1.76 -25.23 -13.08
C PRO A 40 2.34 -26.15 -11.99
N GLN A 41 3.66 -26.32 -11.99
CA GLN A 41 4.35 -26.92 -10.84
C GLN A 41 4.31 -25.95 -9.65
N PRO A 42 4.29 -26.46 -8.41
CA PRO A 42 4.22 -25.62 -7.22
C PRO A 42 5.55 -24.86 -7.06
N SER A 43 5.48 -23.53 -7.07
CA SER A 43 6.60 -22.64 -6.82
C SER A 43 7.12 -22.84 -5.39
N GLN A 44 8.45 -22.89 -5.28
CA GLN A 44 9.19 -22.98 -4.02
C GLN A 44 8.76 -21.89 -3.03
N SER A 45 8.84 -22.20 -1.74
CA SER A 45 8.48 -21.31 -0.63
C SER A 45 9.23 -19.96 -0.69
N PRO A 46 8.55 -18.82 -0.46
CA PRO A 46 9.08 -17.47 -0.70
C PRO A 46 9.91 -16.89 0.45
N GLU A 47 10.37 -17.68 1.42
CA GLU A 47 10.92 -17.18 2.70
C GLU A 47 12.14 -16.25 2.60
N ASN A 48 12.72 -16.00 1.41
CA ASN A 48 13.77 -14.98 1.25
C ASN A 48 13.81 -14.28 -0.12
N SER A 49 12.83 -14.45 -1.01
CA SER A 49 12.94 -13.86 -2.35
C SER A 49 12.88 -12.33 -2.28
N THR A 50 13.92 -11.65 -2.77
CA THR A 50 13.92 -10.19 -3.02
C THR A 50 13.53 -9.85 -4.46
N THR A 51 13.24 -10.87 -5.26
CA THR A 51 13.10 -10.73 -6.71
C THR A 51 11.68 -11.06 -7.14
N LEU A 52 11.05 -10.08 -7.77
CA LEU A 52 9.83 -10.22 -8.55
C LEU A 52 10.21 -10.54 -10.00
N HIS A 53 9.44 -11.42 -10.63
CA HIS A 53 9.73 -11.87 -11.98
C HIS A 53 8.70 -11.31 -12.96
N LEU A 54 9.18 -10.63 -14.00
CA LEU A 54 8.37 -10.24 -15.15
C LEU A 54 7.99 -11.49 -15.94
N ARG A 55 6.72 -11.61 -16.33
CA ARG A 55 6.26 -12.63 -17.28
C ARG A 55 7.08 -12.56 -18.59
N PRO A 56 7.17 -13.65 -19.38
CA PRO A 56 8.01 -13.68 -20.59
C PRO A 56 7.76 -12.52 -21.59
N SER A 57 8.78 -12.28 -22.40
CA SER A 57 9.11 -11.07 -23.17
C SER A 57 7.94 -10.41 -23.93
N GLY A 58 7.77 -9.09 -23.73
CA GLY A 58 6.76 -8.25 -24.38
C GLY A 58 5.57 -7.85 -23.49
N SER A 59 5.49 -8.40 -22.28
CA SER A 59 4.46 -8.05 -21.29
C SER A 59 4.84 -6.81 -20.47
N SER A 60 3.87 -5.95 -20.18
CA SER A 60 4.01 -4.86 -19.21
C SER A 60 3.87 -5.41 -17.79
N PHE A 61 4.66 -4.92 -16.85
CA PHE A 61 4.44 -5.16 -15.42
C PHE A 61 3.44 -4.14 -14.87
N LYS A 62 2.30 -4.61 -14.36
CA LYS A 62 1.27 -3.76 -13.76
C LYS A 62 1.36 -3.79 -12.24
N ILE A 63 1.44 -2.61 -11.64
CA ILE A 63 1.36 -2.43 -10.19
C ILE A 63 0.04 -1.72 -9.88
N ALA A 64 -0.81 -2.34 -9.06
CA ALA A 64 -1.92 -1.63 -8.42
C ALA A 64 -1.46 -1.08 -7.08
N LEU A 65 -1.92 0.13 -6.72
CA LEU A 65 -1.57 0.77 -5.47
C LEU A 65 -2.83 1.11 -4.69
N PHE A 66 -2.88 0.67 -3.44
CA PHE A 66 -3.91 1.01 -2.47
C PHE A 66 -3.26 1.75 -1.31
N ALA A 67 -3.82 2.89 -0.94
CA ALA A 67 -3.38 3.73 0.16
C ALA A 67 -4.63 4.19 0.92
N ASP A 68 -4.47 4.52 2.20
CA ASP A 68 -5.53 5.15 3.00
C ASP A 68 -6.86 4.38 2.95
N LEU A 69 -6.77 3.07 3.11
CA LEU A 69 -7.95 2.21 3.13
C LEU A 69 -8.73 2.36 4.44
N HIS A 70 -8.03 2.72 5.53
CA HIS A 70 -8.59 3.03 6.84
C HIS A 70 -9.54 1.97 7.41
N PHE A 71 -9.27 0.68 7.16
CA PHE A 71 -10.12 -0.39 7.68
C PHE A 71 -10.26 -0.29 9.21
N GLY A 72 -11.49 -0.44 9.69
CA GLY A 72 -11.81 -0.31 11.11
C GLY A 72 -11.99 1.13 11.62
N GLU A 73 -12.09 2.12 10.73
CA GLU A 73 -12.52 3.47 11.10
C GLU A 73 -13.95 3.43 11.70
N ASN A 74 -14.16 4.08 12.85
CA ASN A 74 -15.43 4.08 13.56
C ASN A 74 -16.06 2.68 13.71
N ALA A 75 -15.25 1.65 14.02
CA ALA A 75 -15.65 0.24 14.05
C ALA A 75 -16.80 -0.08 15.03
N TRP A 76 -17.10 0.81 15.97
CA TRP A 76 -18.23 0.71 16.91
C TRP A 76 -19.58 1.22 16.35
N THR A 77 -19.61 1.66 15.09
CA THR A 77 -20.83 2.13 14.40
C THR A 77 -21.16 1.22 13.21
N ASP A 78 -22.38 1.30 12.68
CA ASP A 78 -22.73 0.60 11.43
C ASP A 78 -22.08 1.24 10.17
N TRP A 79 -21.59 2.47 10.29
CA TRP A 79 -21.02 3.21 9.16
C TRP A 79 -19.63 2.66 8.76
N GLY A 80 -18.76 2.43 9.74
CA GLY A 80 -17.38 1.98 9.54
C GLY A 80 -17.28 0.65 8.79
N PRO A 81 -17.84 -0.46 9.33
CA PRO A 81 -17.85 -1.76 8.66
C PRO A 81 -18.50 -1.72 7.26
N ARG A 82 -19.45 -0.80 7.03
CA ARG A 82 -20.04 -0.59 5.70
C ARG A 82 -19.04 0.04 4.73
N GLN A 83 -18.16 0.94 5.19
CA GLN A 83 -17.09 1.48 4.35
C GLN A 83 -16.04 0.41 4.04
N ASP A 84 -15.65 -0.42 5.00
CA ASP A 84 -14.73 -1.54 4.76
C ASP A 84 -15.26 -2.46 3.63
N VAL A 85 -16.56 -2.78 3.65
CA VAL A 85 -17.22 -3.56 2.58
C VAL A 85 -17.21 -2.82 1.24
N ASN A 86 -17.37 -1.49 1.23
CA ASN A 86 -17.29 -0.70 0.01
C ASN A 86 -15.87 -0.68 -0.55
N SER A 87 -14.85 -0.52 0.31
CA SER A 87 -13.43 -0.60 -0.05
C SER A 87 -13.10 -1.96 -0.67
N ILE A 88 -13.55 -3.07 -0.07
CA ILE A 88 -13.39 -4.42 -0.66
C ILE A 88 -13.98 -4.51 -2.07
N LYS A 89 -15.18 -3.94 -2.31
CA LYS A 89 -15.81 -3.97 -3.64
C LYS A 89 -15.01 -3.18 -4.67
N VAL A 90 -14.54 -1.99 -4.30
CA VAL A 90 -13.73 -1.15 -5.19
C VAL A 90 -12.41 -1.84 -5.49
N MET A 91 -11.70 -2.32 -4.47
CA MET A 91 -10.44 -3.06 -4.64
C MET A 91 -10.64 -4.28 -5.54
N SER A 92 -11.68 -5.08 -5.28
CA SER A 92 -12.01 -6.25 -6.11
C SER A 92 -12.24 -5.87 -7.56
N THR A 93 -13.00 -4.80 -7.82
CA THR A 93 -13.26 -4.31 -9.19
C THR A 93 -11.95 -3.90 -9.89
N VAL A 94 -11.09 -3.14 -9.20
CA VAL A 94 -9.79 -2.74 -9.76
C VAL A 94 -8.92 -3.95 -10.06
N LEU A 95 -8.84 -4.92 -9.14
CA LEU A 95 -8.04 -6.12 -9.32
C LEU A 95 -8.55 -7.01 -10.47
N ASP A 96 -9.88 -7.13 -10.63
CA ASP A 96 -10.50 -7.93 -11.69
C ASP A 96 -10.36 -7.28 -13.08
N GLU A 97 -10.53 -5.97 -13.16
CA GLU A 97 -10.47 -5.23 -14.44
C GLU A 97 -9.02 -5.02 -14.90
N GLU A 98 -8.12 -4.63 -13.99
CA GLU A 98 -6.74 -4.30 -14.35
C GLU A 98 -5.80 -5.51 -14.36
N GLN A 99 -6.12 -6.57 -13.60
CA GLN A 99 -5.31 -7.79 -13.47
C GLN A 99 -3.82 -7.46 -13.24
N PRO A 100 -3.48 -6.76 -12.14
CA PRO A 100 -2.11 -6.37 -11.86
C PRO A 100 -1.22 -7.57 -11.56
N ASP A 101 0.07 -7.43 -11.85
CA ASP A 101 1.11 -8.42 -11.51
C ASP A 101 1.54 -8.30 -10.04
N PHE A 102 1.34 -7.12 -9.45
CA PHE A 102 1.79 -6.82 -8.10
C PHE A 102 0.89 -5.75 -7.46
N VAL A 103 0.72 -5.81 -6.14
CA VAL A 103 0.00 -4.80 -5.36
C VAL A 103 0.94 -4.14 -4.35
N VAL A 104 0.79 -2.83 -4.18
CA VAL A 104 1.44 -2.08 -3.10
C VAL A 104 0.37 -1.50 -2.17
N TYR A 105 0.48 -1.84 -0.89
CA TYR A 105 -0.26 -1.18 0.19
C TYR A 105 0.61 -0.07 0.76
N LEU A 106 0.26 1.19 0.45
CA LEU A 106 1.10 2.36 0.70
C LEU A 106 0.81 3.03 2.06
N GLY A 107 0.44 2.28 3.10
CA GLY A 107 0.16 2.84 4.42
C GLY A 107 -1.29 3.31 4.63
N ASP A 108 -1.61 3.52 5.90
CA ASP A 108 -2.98 3.76 6.42
C ASP A 108 -3.96 2.70 5.89
N VAL A 109 -3.52 1.45 5.94
CA VAL A 109 -4.32 0.28 5.58
C VAL A 109 -5.43 0.08 6.60
N ILE A 110 -5.10 0.28 7.89
CA ILE A 110 -6.03 0.19 9.01
C ILE A 110 -6.01 1.46 9.85
N THR A 111 -7.07 1.66 10.62
CA THR A 111 -7.21 2.80 11.54
C THR A 111 -7.13 2.32 12.98
N THR A 112 -5.94 1.96 13.48
CA THR A 112 -5.81 1.32 14.80
C THR A 112 -6.33 2.16 15.95
N ASN A 113 -6.25 3.49 15.83
CA ASN A 113 -6.82 4.40 16.81
C ASN A 113 -8.35 4.34 16.90
N ASN A 114 -9.03 3.66 15.98
CA ASN A 114 -10.48 3.45 15.96
C ASN A 114 -10.89 1.98 16.11
N ILE A 115 -9.92 1.08 16.35
CA ILE A 115 -10.16 -0.35 16.48
C ILE A 115 -10.11 -0.71 17.97
N PRO A 116 -11.26 -0.95 18.62
CA PRO A 116 -11.29 -1.06 20.07
C PRO A 116 -10.86 -2.45 20.59
N ILE A 117 -10.21 -3.30 19.77
CA ILE A 117 -9.78 -4.66 20.13
C ILE A 117 -8.27 -4.74 20.42
N GLN A 118 -7.87 -5.81 21.11
CA GLN A 118 -6.46 -6.05 21.44
C GLN A 118 -5.60 -6.35 20.20
N ASN A 119 -6.17 -6.94 19.16
CA ASN A 119 -5.42 -7.34 17.97
C ASN A 119 -6.13 -6.86 16.70
N ALA A 120 -5.65 -5.75 16.15
CA ALA A 120 -6.15 -5.12 14.93
C ALA A 120 -5.71 -5.85 13.65
N SER A 121 -4.83 -6.88 13.73
CA SER A 121 -4.38 -7.64 12.56
C SER A 121 -5.52 -8.30 11.76
N LEU A 122 -6.69 -8.53 12.38
CA LEU A 122 -7.88 -8.99 11.67
C LEU A 122 -8.35 -7.99 10.60
N TYR A 123 -8.25 -6.68 10.87
CA TYR A 123 -8.59 -5.65 9.88
C TYR A 123 -7.53 -5.55 8.79
N TRP A 124 -6.25 -5.77 9.15
CA TRP A 124 -5.17 -5.88 8.16
C TRP A 124 -5.41 -7.06 7.22
N ASP A 125 -5.74 -8.22 7.78
CA ASP A 125 -6.09 -9.44 7.02
C ASP A 125 -7.29 -9.21 6.10
N GLN A 126 -8.33 -8.54 6.60
CA GLN A 126 -9.50 -8.17 5.83
C GLN A 126 -9.15 -7.23 4.66
N ALA A 127 -8.33 -6.21 4.91
CA ALA A 127 -7.91 -5.24 3.90
C ALA A 127 -7.08 -5.88 2.78
N ILE A 128 -6.21 -6.84 3.12
CA ILE A 128 -5.39 -7.55 2.12
C ILE A 128 -6.11 -8.70 1.42
N SER A 129 -7.26 -9.15 1.95
CA SER A 129 -7.99 -10.32 1.44
C SER A 129 -8.31 -10.27 -0.07
N PRO A 130 -8.73 -9.15 -0.69
CA PRO A 130 -9.07 -9.15 -2.12
C PRO A 130 -7.86 -9.47 -3.01
N THR A 131 -6.67 -9.03 -2.60
CA THR A 131 -5.39 -9.28 -3.26
C THR A 131 -4.96 -10.73 -3.04
N ARG A 132 -4.99 -11.18 -1.79
CA ARG A 132 -4.63 -12.55 -1.40
C ARG A 132 -5.49 -13.60 -2.11
N ASP A 133 -6.80 -13.42 -2.12
CA ASP A 133 -7.75 -14.40 -2.65
C ASP A 133 -7.59 -14.59 -4.18
N ARG A 134 -6.99 -13.60 -4.85
CA ARG A 134 -6.64 -13.66 -6.29
C ARG A 134 -5.25 -14.22 -6.55
N GLY A 135 -4.48 -14.54 -5.51
CA GLY A 135 -3.11 -15.05 -5.65
C GLY A 135 -2.12 -14.00 -6.17
N ILE A 136 -2.44 -12.71 -6.07
CA ILE A 136 -1.57 -11.62 -6.55
C ILE A 136 -0.54 -11.33 -5.46
N PRO A 137 0.77 -11.30 -5.75
CA PRO A 137 1.79 -10.92 -4.77
C PRO A 137 1.70 -9.43 -4.41
N TRP A 138 2.08 -9.08 -3.19
CA TRP A 138 2.05 -7.69 -2.72
C TRP A 138 3.22 -7.32 -1.82
N ALA A 139 3.37 -6.03 -1.56
CA ALA A 139 4.23 -5.47 -0.53
C ALA A 139 3.50 -4.33 0.20
N SER A 140 3.88 -4.09 1.45
CA SER A 140 3.30 -3.06 2.31
C SER A 140 4.36 -2.15 2.94
N VAL A 141 3.99 -0.89 3.13
CA VAL A 141 4.63 0.07 4.04
C VAL A 141 3.58 0.59 5.01
N PHE A 142 4.04 1.18 6.12
CA PHE A 142 3.15 1.72 7.15
C PHE A 142 2.89 3.21 6.97
N GLY A 143 1.66 3.61 7.26
CA GLY A 143 1.25 4.97 7.51
C GLY A 143 1.12 5.25 9.01
N ASN A 144 0.71 6.47 9.38
CA ASN A 144 0.61 6.89 10.78
C ASN A 144 -0.56 6.23 11.51
N HIS A 145 -1.65 5.92 10.81
CA HIS A 145 -2.83 5.29 11.41
C HIS A 145 -2.67 3.80 11.69
N ASP A 146 -1.68 3.14 11.07
CA ASP A 146 -1.52 1.69 11.14
C ASP A 146 -1.07 1.19 12.52
N ASP A 147 -0.52 2.04 13.39
CA ASP A 147 -0.15 1.67 14.76
C ASP A 147 -0.39 2.78 15.80
N MET A 148 -1.23 3.74 15.47
CA MET A 148 -1.63 4.77 16.42
C MET A 148 -2.37 4.15 17.62
N PRO A 149 -2.08 4.58 18.86
CA PRO A 149 -2.80 4.11 20.04
C PRO A 149 -4.31 4.35 19.93
N PHE A 150 -5.12 3.49 20.55
CA PHE A 150 -6.57 3.66 20.59
C PHE A 150 -6.96 5.04 21.15
N GLU A 151 -7.78 5.77 20.40
CA GLU A 151 -8.31 7.06 20.80
C GLU A 151 -9.69 6.89 21.42
N TRP A 152 -9.83 7.30 22.68
CA TRP A 152 -11.09 7.21 23.40
C TRP A 152 -12.06 8.31 22.94
N PRO A 153 -13.23 7.96 22.36
CA PRO A 153 -14.20 8.97 21.98
C PRO A 153 -14.79 9.65 23.22
N MET A 154 -14.65 10.99 23.32
CA MET A 154 -15.11 11.73 24.50
C MET A 154 -16.62 11.57 24.76
N ASP A 155 -17.42 11.39 23.71
CA ASP A 155 -18.86 11.17 23.82
C ASP A 155 -19.21 9.89 24.58
N TRP A 156 -18.32 8.89 24.63
CA TRP A 156 -18.55 7.66 25.40
C TRP A 156 -18.62 7.90 26.91
N PHE A 157 -18.07 9.02 27.40
CA PHE A 157 -18.15 9.45 28.79
C PHE A 157 -19.30 10.42 29.05
N SER A 158 -20.19 10.59 28.07
CA SER A 158 -21.45 11.33 28.19
C SER A 158 -22.62 10.40 28.55
N SER A 159 -23.86 10.90 28.45
CA SER A 159 -25.07 10.09 28.67
C SER A 159 -25.27 8.95 27.66
N THR A 160 -24.56 8.94 26.53
CA THR A 160 -24.63 7.84 25.55
C THR A 160 -23.92 6.59 26.03
N GLY A 161 -22.91 6.72 26.90
CA GLY A 161 -22.08 5.62 27.38
C GLY A 161 -21.18 5.00 26.30
N ILE A 162 -20.42 3.97 26.69
CA ILE A 162 -19.60 3.15 25.80
C ILE A 162 -20.54 2.25 24.95
N PRO A 163 -20.45 2.27 23.61
CA PRO A 163 -21.25 1.40 22.75
C PRO A 163 -21.02 -0.10 23.06
N PRO A 164 -22.04 -0.96 22.88
CA PRO A 164 -21.89 -2.39 23.07
C PRO A 164 -20.88 -2.96 22.07
N PHE A 165 -19.91 -3.70 22.60
CA PHE A 165 -18.77 -4.18 21.85
C PHE A 165 -19.09 -5.48 21.09
N ARG A 166 -18.76 -5.56 19.81
CA ARG A 166 -18.82 -6.82 19.02
C ARG A 166 -17.41 -7.41 18.87
N CYS A 167 -16.95 -8.20 19.84
CA CYS A 167 -15.68 -8.90 19.70
C CYS A 167 -15.87 -10.00 18.62
N PRO A 168 -15.00 -10.09 17.58
CA PRO A 168 -15.15 -11.11 16.55
C PRO A 168 -15.06 -12.51 17.19
N MET A 169 -16.10 -13.33 16.96
CA MET A 169 -16.39 -14.60 17.67
C MET A 169 -15.33 -15.71 17.54
N ASN A 170 -14.18 -15.47 16.91
CA ASN A 170 -13.10 -16.45 16.76
C ASN A 170 -11.92 -16.26 17.73
N ALA A 171 -11.91 -15.20 18.52
CA ALA A 171 -11.15 -15.24 19.77
C ALA A 171 -12.07 -15.91 20.80
N SER A 172 -11.64 -17.04 21.36
CA SER A 172 -12.31 -17.71 22.47
C SER A 172 -12.56 -16.72 23.62
N CYS A 173 -13.72 -16.05 23.60
CA CYS A 173 -14.21 -15.28 24.72
C CYS A 173 -14.58 -16.30 25.80
N PRO A 174 -13.99 -16.24 26.99
CA PRO A 174 -14.54 -17.01 28.08
C PRO A 174 -15.93 -16.44 28.40
N SER A 175 -16.81 -17.32 28.86
CA SER A 175 -18.18 -16.99 29.27
C SER A 175 -18.22 -15.73 30.14
N GLU A 176 -19.37 -15.05 30.21
CA GLU A 176 -19.64 -13.85 31.02
C GLU A 176 -19.15 -13.93 32.49
N SER A 177 -18.80 -15.13 32.97
CA SER A 177 -18.14 -15.42 34.25
C SER A 177 -16.63 -15.11 34.33
N GLU A 178 -15.92 -14.81 33.24
CA GLU A 178 -14.49 -14.44 33.25
C GLU A 178 -14.28 -13.06 32.62
N GLY A 179 -14.58 -12.01 33.39
CA GLY A 179 -14.50 -10.60 33.00
C GLY A 179 -13.39 -10.21 32.00
N GLY A 180 -13.77 -10.08 30.73
CA GLY A 180 -13.18 -9.16 29.75
C GLY A 180 -11.71 -9.36 29.35
N LYS A 181 -11.06 -10.49 29.68
CA LYS A 181 -9.60 -10.64 29.49
C LYS A 181 -9.09 -10.55 28.05
N GLY A 182 -9.94 -10.69 27.03
CA GLY A 182 -9.56 -10.65 25.60
C GLY A 182 -9.96 -9.38 24.83
N CYS A 183 -10.76 -8.49 25.41
CA CYS A 183 -11.20 -7.24 24.76
C CYS A 183 -10.53 -6.06 25.49
N ASN A 184 -9.20 -5.94 25.31
CA ASN A 184 -8.38 -4.86 25.87
C ASN A 184 -8.03 -3.83 24.78
N PHE A 185 -8.17 -2.54 25.08
CA PHE A 185 -7.82 -1.42 24.21
C PHE A 185 -6.30 -1.21 24.19
N LYS A 186 -5.56 -2.15 23.60
CA LYS A 186 -4.09 -2.12 23.56
C LYS A 186 -3.50 -1.78 22.18
N GLY A 187 -4.33 -1.73 21.13
CA GLY A 187 -3.87 -1.50 19.76
C GLY A 187 -2.95 -2.64 19.27
N THR A 188 -2.36 -2.47 18.09
CA THR A 188 -1.38 -3.41 17.53
C THR A 188 -0.23 -2.62 16.94
N THR A 189 0.99 -3.05 17.24
CA THR A 189 2.21 -2.37 16.81
C THR A 189 2.54 -2.70 15.35
N ARG A 190 3.28 -1.82 14.65
CA ARG A 190 3.85 -2.13 13.31
C ARG A 190 4.62 -3.44 13.29
N LEU A 191 5.35 -3.75 14.36
CA LEU A 191 6.14 -4.99 14.47
C LEU A 191 5.22 -6.22 14.51
N GLU A 192 4.14 -6.18 15.27
CA GLU A 192 3.14 -7.25 15.31
C GLU A 192 2.40 -7.39 13.98
N LEU A 193 2.03 -6.28 13.33
CA LEU A 193 1.39 -6.30 12.01
C LEU A 193 2.30 -6.90 10.94
N MET A 194 3.56 -6.47 10.87
CA MET A 194 4.54 -7.03 9.92
C MET A 194 4.80 -8.51 10.20
N THR A 195 4.95 -8.89 11.47
CA THR A 195 5.14 -10.30 11.86
C THR A 195 3.97 -11.14 11.38
N ASN A 196 2.74 -10.72 11.66
CA ASN A 196 1.53 -11.42 11.23
C ASN A 196 1.42 -11.49 9.70
N GLU A 197 1.75 -10.41 8.97
CA GLU A 197 1.73 -10.43 7.51
C GLU A 197 2.68 -11.51 6.96
N LEU A 198 3.93 -11.54 7.43
CA LEU A 198 4.95 -12.47 6.95
C LEU A 198 4.68 -13.92 7.35
N GLU A 199 4.17 -14.16 8.56
CA GLU A 199 3.87 -15.51 9.04
C GLU A 199 2.62 -16.10 8.36
N MET A 200 1.60 -15.27 8.13
CA MET A 200 0.31 -15.73 7.63
C MET A 200 0.19 -15.69 6.11
N ASN A 201 1.02 -14.90 5.41
CA ASN A 201 0.84 -14.63 3.98
C ASN A 201 2.11 -14.90 3.16
N LYS A 202 2.15 -16.10 2.57
CA LYS A 202 3.26 -16.52 1.68
C LYS A 202 3.40 -15.64 0.42
N LEU A 203 2.36 -14.92 0.01
CA LEU A 203 2.41 -14.06 -1.18
C LEU A 203 2.94 -12.65 -0.89
N SER A 204 3.20 -12.32 0.38
CA SER A 204 3.80 -11.05 0.75
C SER A 204 5.30 -11.04 0.42
N TYR A 205 5.72 -9.97 -0.25
CA TYR A 205 7.11 -9.58 -0.48
C TYR A 205 7.57 -8.48 0.48
N SER A 206 6.74 -8.12 1.46
CA SER A 206 7.11 -7.19 2.53
C SER A 206 8.31 -7.71 3.31
N LYS A 207 9.10 -6.82 3.91
CA LYS A 207 10.25 -7.20 4.71
C LYS A 207 10.45 -6.27 5.90
N PHE A 208 11.01 -6.84 6.96
CA PHE A 208 11.63 -6.03 7.98
C PHE A 208 12.80 -5.25 7.41
N GLY A 209 12.88 -3.98 7.80
CA GLY A 209 14.06 -3.16 7.59
C GLY A 209 15.22 -3.58 8.48
N ARG A 210 16.38 -2.98 8.22
CA ARG A 210 17.55 -3.20 9.07
C ARG A 210 17.32 -2.63 10.47
N LYS A 211 17.83 -3.31 11.49
CA LYS A 211 17.67 -2.91 12.90
C LYS A 211 18.27 -1.55 13.24
N ASP A 212 19.27 -1.09 12.48
CA ASP A 212 19.88 0.24 12.62
C ASP A 212 18.99 1.38 12.12
N LEU A 213 17.86 1.07 11.47
CA LEU A 213 16.85 2.04 11.03
C LEU A 213 15.67 2.18 12.01
N TRP A 214 15.72 1.48 13.16
CA TRP A 214 14.72 1.60 14.21
C TRP A 214 14.56 3.08 14.66
N PRO A 215 13.33 3.59 14.92
CA PRO A 215 12.07 2.87 15.14
C PRO A 215 11.31 2.39 13.89
N SER A 216 11.80 2.71 12.70
CA SER A 216 11.16 2.35 11.44
C SER A 216 11.20 0.84 11.15
N VAL A 217 10.07 0.25 10.75
CA VAL A 217 9.89 -1.21 10.66
C VAL A 217 10.03 -1.73 9.23
N SER A 218 9.43 -1.07 8.23
CA SER A 218 9.40 -1.54 6.83
C SER A 218 10.29 -0.70 5.91
N ASN A 219 11.57 -1.09 5.80
CA ASN A 219 12.54 -0.43 4.91
C ASN A 219 13.30 -1.45 4.07
N TYR A 220 12.96 -1.59 2.79
CA TYR A 220 13.53 -2.63 1.95
C TYR A 220 13.52 -2.24 0.47
N VAL A 221 14.25 -3.03 -0.32
CA VAL A 221 14.28 -2.90 -1.77
C VAL A 221 13.88 -4.23 -2.41
N LEU A 222 12.99 -4.16 -3.39
CA LEU A 222 12.65 -5.28 -4.26
C LEU A 222 13.25 -5.06 -5.65
N LYS A 223 13.71 -6.16 -6.23
CA LYS A 223 14.27 -6.22 -7.59
C LYS A 223 13.20 -6.78 -8.53
N LEU A 224 12.96 -6.12 -9.66
CA LEU A 224 12.19 -6.70 -10.76
C LEU A 224 13.16 -7.22 -11.83
N SER A 225 13.10 -8.52 -12.10
CA SER A 225 13.95 -9.20 -13.09
C SER A 225 13.10 -9.94 -14.13
N PRO A 226 13.57 -10.12 -15.36
CA PRO A 226 12.96 -11.05 -16.31
C PRO A 226 12.93 -12.48 -15.73
N THR A 227 11.93 -13.28 -16.12
CA THR A 227 11.90 -14.72 -15.75
C THR A 227 13.00 -15.51 -16.44
N ASP A 228 13.35 -15.13 -17.67
CA ASP A 228 14.33 -15.78 -18.54
C ASP A 228 15.78 -15.35 -18.27
N ASP A 229 15.99 -14.21 -17.63
CA ASP A 229 17.29 -13.71 -17.22
C ASP A 229 17.24 -13.08 -15.80
N PRO A 230 17.28 -13.91 -14.74
CA PRO A 230 17.18 -13.43 -13.36
C PRO A 230 18.33 -12.52 -12.89
N GLU A 231 19.46 -12.53 -13.60
CA GLU A 231 20.62 -11.68 -13.32
C GLU A 231 20.40 -10.25 -13.85
N SER A 232 19.62 -10.10 -14.91
CA SER A 232 19.19 -8.80 -15.42
C SER A 232 18.18 -8.11 -14.50
N VAL A 233 18.25 -6.78 -14.44
CA VAL A 233 17.36 -5.96 -13.61
C VAL A 233 16.61 -4.96 -14.47
N ILE A 234 15.29 -5.00 -14.36
CA ILE A 234 14.35 -4.09 -15.04
C ILE A 234 14.10 -2.84 -14.19
N ALA A 235 13.88 -3.02 -12.88
CA ALA A 235 13.60 -1.91 -11.96
C ALA A 235 13.96 -2.25 -10.52
N TYR A 236 14.28 -1.22 -9.73
CA TYR A 236 14.34 -1.29 -8.27
C TYR A 236 13.14 -0.59 -7.65
N MET A 237 12.54 -1.21 -6.64
CA MET A 237 11.42 -0.67 -5.89
C MET A 237 11.83 -0.51 -4.43
N TYR A 238 11.95 0.73 -3.97
CA TYR A 238 12.29 1.07 -2.60
C TYR A 238 11.03 1.32 -1.79
N PHE A 239 10.94 0.68 -0.63
CA PHE A 239 9.86 0.80 0.32
C PHE A 239 10.44 1.44 1.58
N LEU A 240 9.90 2.58 1.98
CA LEU A 240 10.31 3.29 3.19
C LEU A 240 9.11 3.58 4.07
N ASP A 241 9.28 3.25 5.34
CA ASP A 241 8.31 3.50 6.39
C ASP A 241 8.44 4.96 6.86
N SER A 242 7.42 5.76 6.51
CA SER A 242 7.38 7.20 6.78
C SER A 242 7.03 7.58 8.21
N GLY A 243 6.86 6.61 9.11
CA GLY A 243 6.59 6.87 10.51
C GLY A 243 5.17 7.29 10.82
N GLY A 244 5.03 7.99 11.95
CA GLY A 244 3.75 8.29 12.57
C GLY A 244 3.30 7.27 13.60
N GLY A 245 2.07 7.44 14.09
CA GLY A 245 1.46 6.55 15.08
C GLY A 245 2.25 6.48 16.38
N SER A 246 3.09 5.46 16.53
CA SER A 246 3.93 5.30 17.74
C SER A 246 5.23 6.13 17.73
N TYR A 247 5.61 6.75 16.62
CA TYR A 247 6.82 7.59 16.51
C TYR A 247 6.63 8.75 15.50
N PRO A 248 7.55 9.73 15.39
CA PRO A 248 7.34 10.90 14.53
C PRO A 248 7.07 10.56 13.05
N GLU A 249 6.22 11.35 12.40
CA GLU A 249 5.87 11.26 10.97
C GLU A 249 7.00 11.82 10.09
N VAL A 250 8.11 11.07 9.99
CA VAL A 250 9.30 11.44 9.22
C VAL A 250 9.97 10.24 8.55
N ILE A 251 10.50 10.47 7.35
CA ILE A 251 11.60 9.68 6.81
C ILE A 251 12.88 10.20 7.46
N SER A 252 13.49 9.40 8.33
CA SER A 252 14.66 9.81 9.10
C SER A 252 15.91 10.01 8.24
N ASN A 253 16.90 10.72 8.79
CA ASN A 253 18.20 10.88 8.15
C ASN A 253 18.91 9.53 7.95
N ALA A 254 18.80 8.60 8.90
CA ALA A 254 19.36 7.25 8.78
C ALA A 254 18.74 6.47 7.61
N GLN A 255 17.41 6.59 7.39
CA GLN A 255 16.74 6.01 6.21
C GLN A 255 17.23 6.66 4.90
N ALA A 256 17.40 7.98 4.89
CA ALA A 256 17.94 8.70 3.73
C ALA A 256 19.39 8.27 3.39
N GLU A 257 20.26 8.14 4.39
CA GLU A 257 21.63 7.64 4.22
C GLU A 257 21.66 6.18 3.76
N TRP A 258 20.80 5.33 4.34
CA TRP A 258 20.63 3.95 3.90
C TRP A 258 20.20 3.87 2.44
N PHE A 259 19.19 4.65 2.03
CA PHE A 259 18.76 4.73 0.63
C PHE A 259 19.90 5.18 -0.29
N ASN A 260 20.63 6.24 0.09
CA ASN A 260 21.75 6.74 -0.71
C ASN A 260 22.84 5.68 -0.90
N ARG A 261 23.29 5.04 0.19
CA ARG A 261 24.31 3.98 0.15
C ARG A 261 23.83 2.77 -0.64
N THR A 262 22.62 2.29 -0.38
CA THR A 262 22.05 1.11 -1.04
C THR A 262 21.90 1.35 -2.54
N SER A 263 21.40 2.52 -2.95
CA SER A 263 21.24 2.86 -4.35
C SER A 263 22.57 3.05 -5.08
N GLN A 264 23.60 3.60 -4.42
CA GLN A 264 24.94 3.66 -5.00
C GLN A 264 25.58 2.27 -5.14
N GLU A 265 25.29 1.35 -4.22
CA GLU A 265 25.80 -0.02 -4.25
C GLU A 265 25.16 -0.84 -5.39
N ILE A 266 23.83 -0.80 -5.52
CA ILE A 266 23.09 -1.67 -6.47
C ILE A 266 22.79 -1.01 -7.82
N ASN A 267 22.89 0.32 -7.91
CA ASN A 267 22.62 1.11 -9.11
C ASN A 267 23.52 2.37 -9.19
N PRO A 268 24.87 2.22 -9.15
CA PRO A 268 25.82 3.34 -9.01
C PRO A 268 25.67 4.43 -10.06
N ASN A 269 25.24 4.07 -11.27
CA ASN A 269 25.09 4.98 -12.40
C ASN A 269 23.63 5.38 -12.67
N SER A 270 22.69 4.99 -11.79
CA SER A 270 21.25 5.28 -11.96
C SER A 270 20.70 4.85 -13.33
N ARG A 271 21.24 3.74 -13.89
CA ARG A 271 20.89 3.24 -15.24
C ARG A 271 19.60 2.43 -15.24
N VAL A 272 19.35 1.73 -14.14
CA VAL A 272 18.11 0.97 -13.93
C VAL A 272 17.06 1.92 -13.35
N PRO A 273 15.81 1.94 -13.87
CA PRO A 273 14.70 2.67 -13.29
C PRO A 273 14.47 2.36 -11.80
N GLU A 274 14.12 3.39 -11.04
CA GLU A 274 13.86 3.30 -9.60
C GLU A 274 12.46 3.84 -9.30
N ILE A 275 11.71 3.13 -8.46
CA ILE A 275 10.42 3.56 -7.93
C ILE A 275 10.53 3.58 -6.42
N ILE A 276 10.02 4.63 -5.78
CA ILE A 276 10.11 4.82 -4.34
C ILE A 276 8.70 4.96 -3.79
N PHE A 277 8.42 4.19 -2.73
CA PHE A 277 7.14 4.10 -2.04
C PHE A 277 7.34 4.47 -0.57
N TRP A 278 6.61 5.48 -0.12
CA TRP A 278 6.36 5.79 1.28
C TRP A 278 4.98 6.45 1.38
N HIS A 279 4.38 6.49 2.57
CA HIS A 279 3.02 6.98 2.76
C HIS A 279 2.94 8.50 2.84
N ILE A 280 3.59 9.08 3.87
CA ILE A 280 3.34 10.47 4.26
C ILE A 280 4.13 11.45 3.38
N PRO A 281 3.47 12.46 2.78
CA PRO A 281 4.13 13.43 1.93
C PRO A 281 5.26 14.21 2.54
N SER A 282 6.29 14.46 1.75
CA SER A 282 7.34 15.39 2.11
C SER A 282 6.76 16.80 2.28
N GLN A 283 7.41 17.65 3.08
CA GLN A 283 7.02 19.05 3.22
C GLN A 283 7.15 19.81 1.90
N ALA A 284 8.11 19.42 1.06
CA ALA A 284 8.22 19.94 -0.29
C ALA A 284 6.92 19.74 -1.09
N TYR A 285 6.24 18.60 -0.94
CA TYR A 285 4.99 18.32 -1.64
C TYR A 285 3.88 19.32 -1.28
N LYS A 286 3.79 19.76 -0.03
CA LYS A 286 2.82 20.79 0.42
C LYS A 286 2.94 22.10 -0.36
N THR A 287 4.11 22.41 -0.90
CA THR A 287 4.36 23.64 -1.67
C THR A 287 3.88 23.53 -3.13
N VAL A 288 3.95 22.33 -3.72
CA VAL A 288 3.65 22.07 -5.13
C VAL A 288 2.30 21.37 -5.36
N ALA A 289 1.66 20.90 -4.30
CA ALA A 289 0.37 20.23 -4.38
C ALA A 289 -0.67 21.13 -5.09
N PRO A 290 -1.40 20.60 -6.08
CA PRO A 290 -2.38 21.37 -6.84
C PRO A 290 -3.45 21.97 -5.92
N ARG A 291 -3.61 23.29 -5.94
CA ARG A 291 -4.59 24.01 -5.11
C ARG A 291 -5.94 24.26 -5.80
N PHE A 292 -6.05 23.91 -7.08
CA PHE A 292 -7.22 24.21 -7.90
C PHE A 292 -7.52 23.08 -8.90
N TYR A 293 -8.81 22.92 -9.23
CA TYR A 293 -9.40 21.97 -10.19
C TYR A 293 -8.95 22.15 -11.66
N ALA A 294 -7.73 22.63 -11.91
CA ALA A 294 -7.26 22.90 -13.26
C ALA A 294 -7.00 21.62 -14.08
N HIS A 295 -6.88 20.46 -13.43
CA HIS A 295 -6.59 19.19 -14.11
C HIS A 295 -7.82 18.29 -14.23
N ARG A 296 -8.49 18.34 -15.39
CA ARG A 296 -9.64 17.51 -15.79
C ARG A 296 -9.38 15.99 -15.86
N LYS A 297 -8.26 15.48 -15.35
CA LYS A 297 -7.85 14.07 -15.43
C LYS A 297 -7.76 13.35 -14.09
N CYS A 298 -7.82 14.09 -12.99
CA CYS A 298 -7.85 13.51 -11.65
C CYS A 298 -9.25 13.66 -11.08
N ILE A 299 -9.79 12.60 -10.49
CA ILE A 299 -11.13 12.54 -9.89
C ILE A 299 -10.93 12.26 -8.39
N GLY A 300 -11.69 12.94 -7.54
CA GLY A 300 -11.66 12.74 -6.08
C GLY A 300 -11.48 14.04 -5.28
N SER A 301 -11.39 13.90 -3.96
CA SER A 301 -11.30 15.00 -2.99
C SER A 301 -9.91 15.65 -2.89
N MET A 302 -8.95 15.26 -3.74
CA MET A 302 -7.55 15.71 -3.68
C MET A 302 -7.35 17.24 -3.80
N PHE A 303 -8.36 17.98 -4.26
CA PHE A 303 -8.36 19.44 -4.36
C PHE A 303 -9.11 20.14 -3.21
N VAL A 304 -9.78 19.37 -2.36
CA VAL A 304 -10.60 19.84 -1.25
C VAL A 304 -9.86 19.68 0.08
N GLU A 305 -8.97 18.69 0.17
CA GLU A 305 -8.24 18.36 1.37
C GLU A 305 -6.86 19.01 1.42
N LYS A 306 -6.42 19.34 2.63
CA LYS A 306 -5.07 19.86 2.86
C LYS A 306 -4.09 18.69 2.84
N VAL A 307 -2.91 18.93 2.27
CA VAL A 307 -1.79 17.98 2.39
C VAL A 307 -1.37 17.86 3.85
N ALA A 308 -1.48 16.65 4.41
CA ALA A 308 -0.87 16.23 5.66
C ALA A 308 0.55 15.71 5.37
N SER A 309 1.52 16.62 5.38
CA SER A 309 2.94 16.28 5.15
C SER A 309 3.63 15.87 6.45
N GLN A 310 4.76 15.18 6.30
CA GLN A 310 5.74 14.86 7.34
C GLN A 310 6.04 16.07 8.25
N GLU A 311 6.32 15.77 9.51
CA GLU A 311 6.65 16.76 10.54
C GLU A 311 7.92 17.55 10.21
N ALA A 312 8.87 16.93 9.49
CA ALA A 312 10.13 17.53 9.10
C ALA A 312 10.77 16.86 7.88
N GLU A 313 11.65 17.59 7.20
CA GLU A 313 12.52 17.07 6.14
C GLU A 313 13.89 16.68 6.70
N MET A 314 14.27 15.41 6.60
CA MET A 314 15.56 14.91 7.13
C MET A 314 16.58 14.55 6.03
N GLY A 315 16.39 15.08 4.82
CA GLY A 315 17.37 15.03 3.74
C GLY A 315 17.01 14.12 2.56
N MET A 316 15.92 13.35 2.63
CA MET A 316 15.49 12.51 1.51
C MET A 316 15.24 13.33 0.24
N MET A 317 14.48 14.42 0.32
CA MET A 317 14.19 15.25 -0.86
C MET A 317 15.45 15.87 -1.47
N LYS A 318 16.43 16.26 -0.64
CA LYS A 318 17.72 16.77 -1.11
C LYS A 318 18.52 15.70 -1.87
N LEU A 319 18.46 14.44 -1.42
CA LEU A 319 19.07 13.34 -2.15
C LEU A 319 18.40 13.14 -3.51
N LEU A 320 17.06 13.15 -3.55
CA LEU A 320 16.31 12.96 -4.78
C LEU A 320 16.54 14.08 -5.81
N GLU A 321 16.63 15.33 -5.37
CA GLU A 321 16.96 16.47 -6.23
C GLU A 321 18.28 16.27 -6.98
N GLY A 322 19.28 15.68 -6.32
CA GLY A 322 20.60 15.41 -6.92
C GLY A 322 20.68 14.16 -7.81
N ARG A 323 19.60 13.37 -7.92
CA ARG A 323 19.62 12.09 -8.65
C ARG A 323 19.16 12.24 -10.09
N SER A 324 19.99 11.80 -11.02
CA SER A 324 19.68 11.81 -12.46
C SER A 324 18.53 10.88 -12.86
N SER A 325 18.21 9.86 -12.06
CA SER A 325 17.06 8.96 -12.28
C SER A 325 15.71 9.61 -11.97
N VAL A 326 15.68 10.72 -11.23
CA VAL A 326 14.43 11.34 -10.79
C VAL A 326 13.76 12.05 -11.97
N LYS A 327 12.56 11.58 -12.31
CA LYS A 327 11.70 12.20 -13.32
C LYS A 327 10.46 12.75 -12.62
N VAL A 328 10.29 14.06 -12.63
CA VAL A 328 9.03 14.70 -12.23
C VAL A 328 8.12 14.70 -13.44
N LYS A 329 7.06 13.89 -13.42
CA LYS A 329 6.05 13.90 -14.48
C LYS A 329 4.80 14.62 -13.97
N ASP A 330 4.44 15.69 -14.67
CA ASP A 330 3.15 16.33 -14.57
C ASP A 330 2.03 15.34 -14.98
N CYS A 331 0.82 15.48 -14.43
CA CYS A 331 -0.33 14.53 -14.36
C CYS A 331 -0.75 13.78 -15.65
N ARG A 332 0.17 13.09 -16.31
CA ARG A 332 0.00 12.20 -17.47
C ARG A 332 0.71 10.85 -17.29
N ALA A 333 1.52 10.73 -16.25
CA ALA A 333 1.77 9.48 -15.57
C ALA A 333 1.60 9.80 -14.09
N GLN A 334 0.44 9.47 -13.52
CA GLN A 334 0.43 9.18 -12.09
C GLN A 334 1.56 8.16 -11.89
N PHE A 335 2.38 8.30 -10.85
CA PHE A 335 3.48 7.39 -10.47
C PHE A 335 4.89 7.84 -10.91
N SER A 336 5.39 8.88 -10.26
CA SER A 336 6.82 9.12 -10.00
C SER A 336 6.88 10.05 -8.79
N ILE A 337 7.17 9.50 -7.61
CA ILE A 337 7.00 10.09 -6.25
C ILE A 337 5.53 10.04 -5.79
N PHE A 338 5.17 9.01 -5.04
CA PHE A 338 3.84 8.84 -4.47
C PHE A 338 3.70 9.58 -3.16
N ASN A 339 2.60 10.32 -3.01
CA ASN A 339 1.92 10.61 -1.75
C ASN A 339 0.42 10.66 -2.10
N ILE A 340 -0.39 9.81 -1.47
CA ILE A 340 -1.85 9.83 -1.59
C ILE A 340 -2.38 10.07 -0.16
N LEU A 341 -3.49 10.80 -0.07
CA LEU A 341 -4.33 11.04 1.10
C LEU A 341 -5.79 10.78 0.64
N PRO A 342 -6.75 10.56 1.55
CA PRO A 342 -7.45 9.29 1.67
C PRO A 342 -8.67 9.09 0.76
N ALA A 343 -9.16 7.85 0.81
CA ALA A 343 -10.36 7.33 0.17
C ALA A 343 -11.50 8.34 -0.01
N THR A 344 -11.94 8.58 -1.26
CA THR A 344 -13.33 8.98 -1.57
C THR A 344 -13.72 8.57 -3.00
N ILE A 345 -14.61 7.58 -3.07
CA ILE A 345 -15.68 7.37 -4.06
C ILE A 345 -15.28 7.42 -5.55
N ILE A 346 -15.07 6.23 -6.13
CA ILE A 346 -15.19 6.03 -7.59
C ILE A 346 -16.68 5.83 -7.91
N SER A 347 -17.35 6.90 -8.31
CA SER A 347 -18.48 6.85 -9.23
C SER A 347 -18.51 8.14 -10.05
N GLY A 348 -18.25 8.04 -11.34
CA GLY A 348 -18.25 9.15 -12.29
C GLY A 348 -17.64 8.74 -13.60
#